data_AF-H5ZW40-F1
#
_entry.id   AF-H5ZW40-F1
#
_cell.length_a   1.000
_cell.length_b   1.000
_cell.length_c   1.000
_cell.angle_alpha   90.00
_cell.angle_beta   90.00
_cell.angle_gamma   90.00
#
_symmetry.space_group_name_H-M   'P 1'
#
loop_
_entity.id
_entity.type
_entity.pdbx_description
1 polymer ?
#
loop_
_entity_poly.entity_id
_entity_poly.type
_entity_poly.pdbx_seq_one_letter_code
_entity_poly.pdbx_strand_id
1 'polypeptide(L)' 'KTTGPQYLTLSEGFWKALSSLPLTYDYSAYRQVLQMYGTHYLSEGSLGGEYQRLV' A
#
# COMPACT_ATOMS: atom_id res chain seq x y z
N LYS A 1 -22.80 -2.35 -5.32
CA LYS A 1 -22.66 -3.84 -5.37
C LYS A 1 -21.72 -4.22 -4.22
N THR A 2 -22.25 -4.61 -3.08
CA THR A 2 -21.47 -4.90 -1.86
C THR A 2 -20.93 -6.32 -1.95
N THR A 3 -19.74 -6.44 -2.52
CA THR A 3 -19.00 -7.71 -2.60
C THR A 3 -18.39 -7.98 -1.21
N GLY A 4 -18.55 -9.20 -0.67
CA GLY A 4 -17.97 -9.63 0.61
C GLY A 4 -16.43 -9.56 0.64
N PRO A 5 -15.78 -9.99 1.74
CA PRO A 5 -14.34 -9.83 1.89
C PRO A 5 -13.60 -10.56 0.77
N GLN A 6 -13.02 -9.80 -0.15
CA GLN A 6 -12.14 -10.32 -1.19
C GLN A 6 -10.76 -10.46 -0.58
N TYR A 7 -10.26 -11.70 -0.52
CA TYR A 7 -8.88 -11.94 -0.14
C TYR A 7 -7.95 -11.44 -1.26
N LEU A 8 -7.15 -10.42 -0.95
CA LEU A 8 -6.14 -9.88 -1.85
C LEU A 8 -4.82 -10.63 -1.64
N THR A 9 -4.27 -11.18 -2.71
CA THR A 9 -2.91 -11.77 -2.66
C THR A 9 -1.90 -10.64 -2.51
N LEU A 10 -1.15 -10.66 -1.42
CA LEU A 10 -0.08 -9.69 -1.16
C LEU A 10 1.20 -10.10 -1.89
N SER A 11 2.01 -9.11 -2.28
CA SER A 11 3.37 -9.39 -2.74
C SER A 11 4.19 -10.01 -1.60
N GLU A 12 5.11 -10.91 -1.93
CA GLU A 12 5.93 -11.60 -0.94
C GLU A 12 6.70 -10.61 -0.04
N GLY A 13 7.27 -9.55 -0.64
CA GLY A 13 7.99 -8.51 0.10
C GLY A 13 7.09 -7.79 1.10
N PHE A 14 5.90 -7.37 0.68
CA PHE A 14 4.97 -6.66 1.55
C PHE A 14 4.46 -7.56 2.69
N TRP A 15 4.14 -8.82 2.39
CA TRP A 15 3.75 -9.80 3.40
C TRP A 15 4.84 -10.01 4.45
N LYS A 16 6.10 -10.18 4.03
CA LYS A 16 7.23 -10.34 4.95
C LYS A 16 7.47 -9.10 5.80
N ALA A 17 7.38 -7.90 5.20
CA ALA A 17 7.53 -6.64 5.91
C ALA A 17 6.46 -6.49 7.01
N LEU A 18 5.19 -6.76 6.69
CA LEU A 18 4.11 -6.75 7.68
C LEU A 18 4.31 -7.79 8.78
N SER A 19 4.71 -9.01 8.41
CA SER A 19 4.96 -10.11 9.37
C SER A 19 6.15 -9.83 10.29
N SER A 20 7.07 -8.94 9.90
CA SER A 20 8.23 -8.56 10.70
C SER A 20 7.97 -7.44 11.71
N LEU A 21 6.78 -6.82 11.67
CA LEU A 21 6.45 -5.74 12.59
C LEU A 21 6.36 -6.27 14.03
N PRO A 22 6.86 -5.49 15.02
CA PRO A 22 6.74 -5.87 16.42
C PRO A 22 5.27 -5.90 16.86
N LEU A 23 4.96 -6.79 17.79
CA LEU A 23 3.61 -6.91 18.35
C LEU A 23 3.20 -5.66 19.14
N THR A 24 4.16 -5.00 19.78
CA THR A 24 3.97 -3.69 20.40
C THR A 24 4.23 -2.58 19.39
N TYR A 25 3.50 -1.48 19.52
CA TYR A 25 3.65 -0.34 18.64
C TYR A 25 5.07 0.24 18.70
N ASP A 26 5.80 0.12 17.58
CA ASP A 26 7.08 0.78 17.35
C ASP A 26 6.96 1.71 16.15
N TYR A 27 6.95 3.02 16.42
CA TYR A 27 6.81 4.03 15.38
C TYR A 27 7.88 3.91 14.28
N SER A 28 9.12 3.56 14.63
CA SER A 28 10.21 3.50 13.66
C SER A 28 10.00 2.36 12.64
N ALA A 29 9.57 1.19 13.11
CA ALA A 29 9.26 0.04 12.27
C ALA A 29 8.07 0.31 11.33
N TYR A 30 6.98 0.88 11.86
CA TYR A 30 5.81 1.22 11.04
C TYR A 30 6.12 2.32 10.01
N ARG A 31 6.91 3.33 10.40
CA ARG A 31 7.33 4.40 9.48
C ARG A 31 8.09 3.85 8.29
N GLN A 32 8.96 2.85 8.47
CA GLN A 32 9.69 2.23 7.36
C GLN A 32 8.74 1.56 6.35
N VAL A 33 7.74 0.83 6.82
CA VAL A 33 6.73 0.20 5.95
C VAL A 33 5.99 1.27 5.13
N LEU A 34 5.52 2.34 5.77
CA LEU A 34 4.80 3.42 5.08
C LEU A 34 5.68 4.19 4.08
N GLN A 35 6.96 4.37 4.39
CA GLN A 35 7.90 4.99 3.46
C GLN A 35 8.16 4.13 2.23
N MET A 36 8.20 2.81 2.39
CA MET A 36 8.48 1.89 1.30
C MET A 36 7.26 1.58 0.43
N TYR A 37 6.08 1.42 1.04
CA TYR A 37 4.88 0.96 0.36
C TYR A 37 3.81 2.04 0.18
N GLY A 38 4.02 3.23 0.75
CA GLY A 38 3.04 4.30 0.75
C GLY A 38 1.98 4.14 1.85
N THR A 39 0.98 5.02 1.81
CA THR A 39 -0.09 5.10 2.81
C THR A 39 -1.41 4.54 2.33
N HIS A 40 -1.57 4.36 1.02
CA HIS A 40 -2.82 3.93 0.38
C HIS A 40 -2.53 2.95 -0.77
N TYR A 41 -3.53 2.14 -1.12
CA TYR A 41 -3.53 1.33 -2.33
C TYR A 41 -4.66 1.80 -3.26
N LEU A 42 -4.56 1.45 -4.54
CA LEU A 42 -5.54 1.83 -5.54
C LEU A 42 -6.66 0.79 -5.58
N SER A 43 -7.87 1.15 -5.13
CA SER A 43 -9.03 0.24 -5.12
C SER A 43 -9.78 0.24 -6.45
N GLU A 44 -9.82 1.39 -7.12
CA GLU A 44 -10.48 1.61 -8.41
C GLU A 44 -9.87 2.82 -9.11
N GLY A 45 -9.94 2.85 -10.44
CA GLY A 45 -9.44 3.95 -11.24
C GLY A 45 -9.22 3.54 -12.70
N SER A 46 -8.86 4.50 -13.54
CA SER A 46 -8.47 4.27 -14.94
C SER A 46 -6.99 4.60 -15.13
N LEU A 47 -6.36 3.90 -16.08
CA LEU A 47 -4.99 4.17 -16.51
C LEU A 47 -5.01 5.02 -17.78
N GLY A 48 -4.12 6.00 -17.85
CA GLY A 48 -4.02 6.95 -18.96
C GLY A 48 -2.71 7.75 -18.87
N GLY A 49 -2.67 8.90 -19.54
CA GLY A 49 -1.54 9.83 -19.45
C GLY A 49 -2.01 11.27 -19.55
N GLU A 50 -1.36 12.15 -18.80
CA GLU A 50 -1.61 13.59 -18.82
C GLU A 50 -0.36 14.31 -19.34
N TYR A 51 -0.54 15.24 -20.29
CA TYR A 51 0.53 16.11 -20.76
C TYR A 51 0.27 17.54 -20.27
N GLN A 52 1.12 18.03 -19.39
CA GLN A 52 1.07 19.39 -18.87
C GLN A 52 2.32 20.16 -19.29
N ARG A 53 2.14 21.39 -19.78
CA ARG A 53 3.23 22.34 -20.05
C ARG A 53 2.94 23.63 -19.29
N LEU A 54 3.85 24.01 -18.39
CA LEU A 54 3.80 25.33 -17.75
C LEU A 54 4.38 26.34 -18.75
N VAL A 55 3.58 27.37 -19.07
CA VAL A 55 3.98 28.50 -19.91
C VAL A 55 4.22 29.70 -19.01
#